data_AF-A0A7W1F9H8-F1
#
_entry.id   AF-A0A7W1F9H8-F1
#
_cell.length_a   1.000
_cell.length_b   1.000
_cell.length_c   1.000
_cell.angle_alpha   90.00
_cell.angle_beta   90.00
_cell.angle_gamma   90.00
#
_symmetry.space_group_name_H-M   'P 1'
#
loop_
_entity.id
_entity.type
_entity.pdbx_description
1 polymer ?
#
loop_
_entity_poly.entity_id
_entity_poly.type
_entity_poly.pdbx_seq_one_letter_code
_entity_poly.pdbx_strand_id
1 'polypeptide(L)' 'MKSGLEIAQEAELRPIAEIAGAAGIHAEELEQYGRYRAKV' A
#
# COMPACT_ATOMS: atom_id res chain seq x y z
N MET A 1 3.03 -25.87 -5.63
CA MET A 1 2.34 -24.62 -5.99
C MET A 1 2.04 -23.90 -4.69
N LYS A 2 2.37 -22.61 -4.58
CA LYS A 2 2.09 -21.83 -3.36
C LYS A 2 0.60 -21.49 -3.32
N SER A 3 0.04 -21.45 -2.12
CA SER A 3 -1.29 -20.89 -1.84
C SER A 3 -1.28 -19.37 -2.03
N GLY A 4 -2.46 -18.77 -2.21
CA GLY A 4 -2.58 -17.31 -2.29
C GLY A 4 -2.06 -16.58 -1.05
N LEU A 5 -2.17 -17.21 0.13
CA LEU A 5 -1.65 -16.66 1.37
C LEU A 5 -0.12 -16.64 1.39
N GLU A 6 0.53 -17.73 0.99
CA GLU A 6 2.00 -17.82 0.93
C GLU A 6 2.55 -16.79 -0.06
N ILE A 7 1.90 -16.59 -1.21
CA ILE A 7 2.28 -15.57 -2.19
C ILE A 7 2.16 -14.16 -1.59
N ALA A 8 1.07 -13.88 -0.87
CA ALA A 8 0.85 -12.56 -0.25
C ALA A 8 1.86 -12.27 0.88
N GLN A 9 2.24 -13.29 1.67
CA GLN A 9 3.21 -13.14 2.75
C GLN A 9 4.64 -12.86 2.27
N GLU A 10 5.01 -13.38 1.10
CA GLU A 10 6.34 -13.18 0.52
C GLU A 10 6.47 -11.88 -0.29
N ALA A 11 5.38 -11.15 -0.52
CA ALA A 11 5.39 -9.92 -1.31
C ALA A 11 6.13 -8.78 -0.61
N GLU A 12 7.03 -8.11 -1.33
CA GLU A 12 7.62 -6.86 -0.86
C GLU A 12 6.64 -5.71 -1.08
N LEU A 13 6.07 -5.21 0.02
CA LEU A 13 5.08 -4.15 -0.02
C LEU A 13 5.74 -2.78 -0.20
N ARG A 14 5.22 -2.00 -1.14
CA ARG A 14 5.58 -0.59 -1.32
C ARG A 14 4.79 0.29 -0.33
N PRO A 15 5.39 1.33 0.26
CA PRO A 15 4.67 2.28 1.12
C PRO A 15 3.45 2.87 0.43
N ILE A 16 2.33 3.00 1.15
CA ILE A 16 1.07 3.45 0.55
C ILE A 16 1.17 4.89 0.00
N ALA A 17 2.00 5.73 0.64
CA ALA A 17 2.25 7.10 0.19
C ALA A 17 2.90 7.15 -1.21
N GLU A 18 3.78 6.21 -1.56
CA GLU A 18 4.38 6.13 -2.90
C GLU A 18 3.35 5.75 -3.96
N ILE A 19 2.45 4.81 -3.63
CA ILE A 19 1.37 4.39 -4.53
C ILE A 19 0.37 5.53 -4.73
N ALA A 20 -0.01 6.22 -3.65
CA ALA A 20 -0.91 7.36 -3.68
C ALA A 20 -0.33 8.50 -4.54
N GLY A 21 0.94 8.86 -4.35
CA GLY A 21 1.60 9.87 -5.17
C GLY A 21 1.66 9.50 -6.66
N ALA A 22 1.93 8.23 -6.98
CA ALA A 22 1.90 7.75 -8.37
C ALA A 22 0.49 7.77 -8.99
N ALA A 23 -0.56 7.70 -8.16
CA ALA A 23 -1.95 7.82 -8.57
C ALA A 23 -2.46 9.28 -8.58
N GLY A 24 -1.63 10.25 -8.21
CA GLY A 24 -2.00 11.68 -8.16
C GLY A 24 -2.78 12.10 -6.91
N ILE A 25 -2.77 11.28 -5.85
CA ILE A 25 -3.38 11.61 -4.56
C ILE A 25 -2.36 12.40 -3.73
N HIS A 26 -2.73 13.61 -3.31
CA HIS A 26 -1.86 14.45 -2.50
C HIS A 26 -1.81 13.99 -1.04
N ALA A 27 -0.73 14.34 -0.34
CA ALA A 27 -0.53 13.91 1.05
C ALA A 27 -1.61 14.44 2.01
N GLU A 28 -2.23 15.58 1.71
CA GLU A 28 -3.34 16.16 2.48
C GLU A 28 -4.66 15.39 2.33
N GLU A 29 -4.81 14.65 1.24
CA GLU A 29 -5.96 13.79 0.93
C GLU A 29 -5.76 12.36 1.46
N LEU A 30 -4.60 12.06 2.06
CA LEU A 30 -4.19 10.71 2.44
C LEU A 30 -4.09 10.55 3.95
N GLU A 31 -5.14 9.98 4.56
CA GLU A 31 -5.12 9.62 5.98
C GLU A 31 -4.45 8.25 6.18
N GLN A 32 -3.19 8.23 6.61
CA GLN A 32 -2.41 7.00 6.75
C GLN A 32 -2.77 6.18 8.00
N TYR A 33 -2.90 4.87 7.81
CA TYR A 33 -3.10 3.86 8.85
C TYR A 33 -1.93 2.86 8.81
N GLY A 34 -0.79 3.26 9.36
CA GLY A 34 0.47 2.51 9.21
C GLY A 34 1.10 2.69 7.82
N ARG A 35 2.14 1.92 7.53
CA ARG A 35 2.99 2.13 6.32
C ARG A 35 2.33 1.75 4.99
N TYR A 36 1.39 0.80 5.01
CA TYR A 36 0.87 0.15 3.80
C TYR A 36 -0.64 0.30 3.60
N ARG A 37 -1.31 1.14 4.40
CA ARG A 37 -2.75 1.38 4.32
C ARG A 37 -3.06 2.84 4.57
N ALA A 38 -4.03 3.38 3.84
CA ALA A 38 -4.53 4.73 4.02
C ALA A 38 -6.02 4.80 3.63
N LYS A 39 -6.66 5.91 3.98
CA LYS A 39 -7.98 6.33 3.50
C LYS A 39 -7.81 7.59 2.66
N VAL A 40 -8.65 7.72 1.63
CA VAL A 40 -8.81 8.90 0.78
C VAL A 40 -10.19 9.49 1.05
#